data_AF-A0A7V1LI80-F1
#
_entry.id   AF-A0A7V1LI80-F1
#
_cell.length_a   1.000
_cell.length_b   1.000
_cell.length_c   1.000
_cell.angle_alpha   90.00
_cell.angle_beta   90.00
_cell.angle_gamma   90.00
#
_symmetry.space_group_name_H-M   'P 1'
#
loop_
_entity.id
_entity.type
_entity.pdbx_description
1 polymer ?
#
loop_
_entity_poly.entity_id
_entity_poly.type
_entity_poly.pdbx_seq_one_letter_code
_entity_poly.pdbx_strand_id
1 'polypeptide(L)'
;MNCPICNNDTIELKTEIVNREFRKEKFKVFEQYYICKKCKKDFTTPGQDDLAITQVYNQYREKYNIPFPEELKSIRDSYNLSATKMSEILGFGINQFRNYEAGELPNKSNSKILNMIKYPNHFKTLIEQSKKQFSTKFYDKIVNKINENLKEAKSDSILRQLFSNYLTPNQFNGYKIPSFKKFFNMILFFNENAFYQVRLNKFLFYSDFLNFKKTGKSISGLPYVALKMGPVPDRYKALMDFAEKEGYIEYYYDNSINSNSEKINK
;
A
#
# COMPACT_ATOMS: atom_id res chain seq x y z
N MET A 1 -27.49 -9.79 6.95
CA MET A 1 -27.44 -8.37 7.40
C MET A 1 -28.82 -7.80 7.18
N ASN A 2 -29.41 -7.15 8.19
CA ASN A 2 -30.79 -6.66 8.11
C ASN A 2 -30.79 -5.13 7.97
N CYS A 3 -31.85 -4.58 7.41
CA CYS A 3 -32.09 -3.14 7.36
C CYS A 3 -32.24 -2.59 8.79
N PRO A 4 -31.43 -1.60 9.22
CA PRO A 4 -31.50 -1.05 10.58
C PRO A 4 -32.81 -0.28 10.85
N ILE A 5 -33.60 0.00 9.82
CA ILE A 5 -34.81 0.84 9.93
C ILE A 5 -36.09 0.01 10.01
N CYS A 6 -36.17 -1.13 9.31
CA CYS A 6 -37.37 -1.98 9.29
C CYS A 6 -37.10 -3.46 9.59
N ASN A 7 -35.86 -3.79 9.94
CA ASN A 7 -35.36 -5.13 10.28
C ASN A 7 -35.58 -6.21 9.20
N ASN A 8 -35.81 -5.82 7.94
CA ASN A 8 -35.96 -6.76 6.83
C ASN A 8 -34.60 -7.19 6.27
N ASP A 9 -34.51 -8.42 5.77
CA ASP A 9 -33.28 -9.02 5.22
C ASP A 9 -33.09 -8.76 3.71
N THR A 10 -34.13 -8.31 3.01
CA THR A 10 -34.05 -7.99 1.58
C THR A 10 -33.40 -6.62 1.33
N ILE A 11 -32.07 -6.64 1.24
CA ILE A 11 -31.21 -5.47 0.98
C ILE A 11 -30.42 -5.66 -0.33
N GLU A 12 -30.11 -4.56 -0.99
CA GLU A 12 -29.35 -4.55 -2.24
C GLU A 12 -28.17 -3.57 -2.12
N LEU A 13 -26.96 -4.02 -2.46
CA LEU A 13 -25.77 -3.17 -2.47
C LEU A 13 -25.72 -2.37 -3.77
N LYS A 14 -25.65 -1.05 -3.66
CA LYS A 14 -25.41 -0.15 -4.79
C LYS A 14 -24.05 0.52 -4.69
N THR A 15 -23.54 0.95 -5.84
CA THR A 15 -22.30 1.71 -5.92
C THR A 15 -22.50 2.86 -6.90
N GLU A 16 -22.09 4.07 -6.50
CA GLU A 16 -22.17 5.26 -7.33
C GLU A 16 -20.89 6.08 -7.25
N ILE A 17 -20.65 6.89 -8.28
CA ILE A 17 -19.51 7.82 -8.30
C ILE A 17 -20.03 9.18 -7.86
N VAL A 18 -19.49 9.68 -6.76
CA VAL A 18 -19.85 11.00 -6.22
C VAL A 18 -18.61 11.87 -6.01
N ASN A 19 -18.84 13.18 -5.98
CA ASN A 19 -17.81 14.15 -5.65
C ASN A 19 -17.90 14.51 -4.17
N ARG A 20 -16.92 14.10 -3.37
CA ARG A 20 -16.78 14.52 -1.98
C ARG A 20 -15.91 15.77 -1.88
N GLU A 21 -16.37 16.76 -1.14
CA GLU A 21 -15.58 17.95 -0.85
C GLU A 21 -14.66 17.72 0.35
N PHE A 22 -13.38 18.02 0.20
CA PHE A 22 -12.39 17.96 1.27
C PHE A 22 -11.38 19.09 1.10
N ARG A 23 -11.19 19.89 2.16
CA ARG A 23 -10.31 21.08 2.15
C ARG A 23 -10.54 22.00 0.93
N LYS A 24 -11.82 22.25 0.59
CA LYS A 24 -12.30 23.09 -0.54
C LYS A 24 -11.98 22.53 -1.95
N GLU A 25 -11.70 21.24 -2.05
CA GLU A 25 -11.48 20.55 -3.33
C GLU A 25 -12.42 19.34 -3.46
N LYS A 26 -12.76 18.98 -4.70
CA LYS A 26 -13.64 17.85 -4.99
C LYS A 26 -12.83 16.63 -5.39
N PHE A 27 -13.10 15.50 -4.75
CA PHE A 27 -12.51 14.20 -5.04
C PHE A 27 -13.60 13.23 -5.50
N LYS A 28 -13.35 12.52 -6.61
CA LYS A 28 -14.26 11.50 -7.12
C LYS A 28 -14.05 10.22 -6.34
N VAL A 29 -15.10 9.71 -5.71
CA VAL A 29 -15.04 8.47 -4.93
C VAL A 29 -16.19 7.55 -5.30
N PHE A 30 -15.95 6.24 -5.14
CA PHE A 30 -16.99 5.23 -5.23
C PHE A 30 -17.62 5.06 -3.86
N GLU A 31 -18.90 5.40 -3.76
CA GLU A 31 -19.67 5.20 -2.54
C GLU A 31 -20.52 3.96 -2.63
N GLN A 32 -20.53 3.20 -1.55
CA GLN A 32 -21.25 1.95 -1.41
C GLN A 32 -22.28 2.11 -0.32
N TYR A 33 -23.53 1.79 -0.63
CA TYR A 33 -24.63 1.85 0.33
C TYR A 33 -25.63 0.75 0.03
N TYR A 34 -26.43 0.39 1.02
CA TYR A 34 -27.50 -0.56 0.88
C TYR A 34 -28.83 0.16 0.69
N ILE A 35 -29.70 -0.37 -0.18
CA ILE A 35 -31.11 0.01 -0.24
C ILE A 35 -31.97 -1.15 0.24
N CYS A 36 -32.90 -0.88 1.15
CA CYS A 36 -33.89 -1.87 1.55
C CYS A 36 -35.02 -1.99 0.51
N LYS A 37 -35.32 -3.21 0.04
CA LYS A 37 -36.40 -3.42 -0.94
C LYS A 37 -37.79 -3.14 -0.40
N LYS A 38 -38.00 -3.23 0.92
CA LYS A 38 -39.28 -3.00 1.61
C LYS A 38 -39.52 -1.53 1.93
N CYS A 39 -38.68 -0.91 2.77
CA CYS A 39 -38.90 0.48 3.20
C CYS A 39 -38.28 1.52 2.25
N LYS A 40 -37.54 1.09 1.21
CA LYS A 40 -36.88 1.93 0.19
C LYS A 40 -35.85 2.94 0.72
N LYS A 41 -35.55 2.93 2.01
CA LYS A 41 -34.50 3.76 2.61
C LYS A 41 -33.12 3.15 2.37
N ASP A 42 -32.14 4.02 2.21
CA ASP A 42 -30.73 3.69 2.14
C ASP A 42 -30.06 3.74 3.51
N PHE A 43 -28.93 3.05 3.63
CA PHE A 43 -28.06 3.10 4.80
C PHE A 43 -26.66 2.60 4.45
N THR A 44 -25.66 3.04 5.21
CA THR A 44 -24.27 2.62 5.09
C THR A 44 -23.85 1.78 6.30
N THR A 45 -22.65 1.22 6.19
CA THR A 45 -21.92 0.58 7.29
C THR A 45 -20.67 1.39 7.59
N PRO A 46 -20.10 1.27 8.81
CA PRO A 46 -18.84 1.93 9.13
C PRO A 46 -17.73 1.65 8.10
N GLY A 47 -17.63 0.41 7.62
CA GLY A 47 -16.64 0.05 6.59
C GLY A 47 -16.87 0.72 5.23
N GLN A 48 -18.12 1.01 4.85
CA GLN A 48 -18.42 1.76 3.62
C GLN A 48 -18.09 3.25 3.77
N ASP A 49 -18.37 3.83 4.93
CA ASP A 49 -18.02 5.21 5.25
C ASP A 49 -16.48 5.37 5.30
N ASP A 50 -15.79 4.44 5.96
CA ASP A 50 -14.32 4.40 6.04
C ASP A 50 -13.68 4.25 4.65
N LEU A 51 -14.29 3.47 3.76
CA LEU A 51 -13.83 3.31 2.38
C LEU A 51 -13.95 4.62 1.60
N ALA A 52 -15.05 5.35 1.74
CA ALA A 52 -15.23 6.66 1.09
C ALA A 52 -14.19 7.67 1.59
N ILE A 53 -13.97 7.74 2.91
CA ILE A 53 -12.95 8.61 3.53
C ILE A 53 -11.55 8.22 3.05
N THR A 54 -11.23 6.92 3.03
CA THR A 54 -9.93 6.39 2.58
C THR A 54 -9.62 6.81 1.15
N GLN A 55 -10.61 6.74 0.24
CA GLN A 55 -10.42 7.16 -1.15
C GLN A 55 -10.09 8.65 -1.28
N VAL A 56 -10.82 9.52 -0.55
CA VAL A 56 -10.50 10.97 -0.51
C VAL A 56 -9.09 11.18 0.02
N TYR A 57 -8.75 10.51 1.12
CA TYR A 57 -7.47 10.69 1.80
C TYR A 57 -6.29 10.21 0.95
N ASN A 58 -6.44 9.08 0.24
CA ASN A 58 -5.42 8.56 -0.64
C ASN A 58 -5.17 9.50 -1.82
N GLN A 59 -6.23 9.97 -2.48
CA GLN A 59 -6.12 10.96 -3.58
C GLN A 59 -5.49 12.27 -3.09
N TYR A 60 -5.89 12.75 -1.90
CA TYR A 60 -5.32 13.95 -1.31
C TYR A 60 -3.83 13.79 -1.00
N ARG A 61 -3.41 12.64 -0.44
CA ARG A 61 -2.00 12.36 -0.17
C ARG A 61 -1.17 12.32 -1.43
N GLU A 62 -1.64 11.62 -2.45
CA GLU A 62 -0.96 11.52 -3.75
C GLU A 62 -0.82 12.90 -4.40
N LYS A 63 -1.92 13.68 -4.47
CA LYS A 63 -1.91 15.02 -5.07
C LYS A 63 -0.94 15.99 -4.39
N TYR A 64 -0.82 15.89 -3.06
CA TYR A 64 -0.01 16.82 -2.26
C TYR A 64 1.34 16.24 -1.81
N ASN A 65 1.74 15.09 -2.36
CA ASN A 65 2.94 14.36 -1.97
C ASN A 65 3.06 14.18 -0.45
N ILE A 66 1.96 13.85 0.23
CA ILE A 66 1.97 13.60 1.67
C ILE A 66 2.32 12.14 1.90
N PRO A 67 3.30 11.81 2.76
CA PRO A 67 3.65 10.43 3.05
C PRO A 67 2.45 9.62 3.53
N PHE A 68 2.30 8.43 2.97
CA PHE A 68 1.27 7.49 3.36
C PHE A 68 1.59 6.85 4.71
N PRO A 69 0.59 6.33 5.44
CA PRO A 69 0.81 5.71 6.75
C PRO A 69 1.86 4.58 6.73
N GLU A 70 1.88 3.79 5.66
CA GLU A 70 2.87 2.72 5.48
C GLU A 70 4.30 3.26 5.22
N GLU A 71 4.42 4.38 4.50
CA GLU A 71 5.72 5.06 4.34
C GLU A 71 6.20 5.61 5.68
N LEU A 72 5.33 6.27 6.46
CA LEU A 72 5.68 6.81 7.77
C LEU A 72 6.15 5.71 8.73
N LYS A 73 5.45 4.57 8.72
CA LYS A 73 5.85 3.40 9.49
C LYS A 73 7.22 2.88 9.06
N SER A 74 7.44 2.75 7.76
CA SER A 74 8.72 2.29 7.20
C SER A 74 9.88 3.24 7.52
N ILE A 75 9.64 4.55 7.46
CA ILE A 75 10.62 5.59 7.83
C ILE A 75 10.96 5.50 9.32
N ARG A 76 9.95 5.34 10.18
CA ARG A 76 10.19 5.21 11.62
C ARG A 76 10.97 3.93 11.95
N ASP A 77 10.58 2.81 11.34
CA ASP A 77 11.21 1.52 11.55
C ASP A 77 12.66 1.53 11.02
N SER A 78 12.95 2.22 9.92
CA SER A 78 14.31 2.34 9.37
C SER A 78 15.27 3.07 10.31
N TYR A 79 14.78 4.02 11.12
CA TYR A 79 15.58 4.69 12.15
C TYR A 79 15.53 3.98 13.52
N ASN A 80 14.79 2.87 13.63
CA ASN A 80 14.61 2.10 14.86
C ASN A 80 14.09 2.95 16.04
N LEU A 81 13.05 3.74 15.78
CA LEU A 81 12.44 4.65 16.75
C LEU A 81 11.01 4.26 17.13
N SER A 82 10.60 4.65 18.34
CA SER A 82 9.18 4.65 18.71
C SER A 82 8.47 5.86 18.12
N ALA A 83 7.15 5.77 17.93
CA ALA A 83 6.36 6.89 17.40
C ALA A 83 6.42 8.11 18.34
N THR A 84 6.52 7.87 19.65
CA THR A 84 6.74 8.90 20.66
C THR A 84 8.08 9.61 20.46
N LYS A 85 9.18 8.87 20.26
CA LYS A 85 10.50 9.47 20.02
C LYS A 85 10.52 10.22 18.69
N MET A 86 9.83 9.72 17.68
CA MET A 86 9.69 10.44 16.42
C MET A 86 8.92 11.76 16.59
N SER A 87 7.85 11.76 17.38
CA SER A 87 7.11 13.00 17.68
C SER A 87 7.99 14.02 18.42
N GLU A 88 8.76 13.56 19.42
CA GLU A 88 9.70 14.39 20.18
C GLU A 88 10.77 15.03 19.28
N ILE A 89 11.43 14.24 18.43
CA ILE A 89 12.46 14.71 17.49
C ILE A 89 11.91 15.76 16.52
N LEU A 90 10.67 15.57 16.04
CA LEU A 90 10.05 16.45 15.05
C LEU A 90 9.33 17.65 15.66
N GLY A 91 9.33 17.78 16.99
CA GLY A 91 8.61 18.84 17.69
C GLY A 91 7.10 18.72 17.58
N PHE A 92 6.57 17.51 17.40
CA PHE A 92 5.13 17.25 17.38
C PHE A 92 4.59 16.92 18.77
N GLY A 93 3.27 17.02 18.95
CA GLY A 93 2.60 16.47 20.13
C GLY A 93 2.86 14.95 20.26
N ILE A 94 2.88 14.45 21.50
CA ILE A 94 3.40 13.11 21.84
C ILE A 94 2.80 11.93 21.05
N ASN A 95 1.53 12.05 20.64
CA ASN A 95 0.79 11.03 19.89
C ASN A 95 0.69 11.34 18.39
N GLN A 96 1.19 12.49 17.94
CA GLN A 96 0.89 13.01 16.62
C GLN A 96 1.48 12.15 15.51
N PHE A 97 2.71 11.64 15.67
CA PHE A 97 3.30 10.74 14.69
C PHE A 97 2.52 9.41 14.61
N ARG A 98 2.07 8.89 15.77
CA ARG A 98 1.23 7.69 15.83
C ARG A 98 -0.11 7.89 15.11
N ASN A 99 -0.74 9.05 15.26
CA ASN A 99 -1.98 9.35 14.55
C ASN A 99 -1.76 9.41 13.03
N TYR A 100 -0.64 9.96 12.57
CA TYR A 100 -0.29 9.95 11.15
C TYR A 100 -0.05 8.53 10.61
N GLU A 101 0.61 7.66 11.39
CA GLU A 101 0.72 6.23 11.08
C GLU A 101 -0.63 5.50 11.11
N ALA A 102 -1.61 6.03 11.84
CA ALA A 102 -2.98 5.51 11.87
C ALA A 102 -3.86 6.04 10.71
N GLY A 103 -3.38 7.03 9.94
CA GLY A 103 -4.12 7.57 8.79
C GLY A 103 -4.62 9.00 8.94
N GLU A 104 -4.35 9.68 10.06
CA GLU A 104 -4.64 11.10 10.20
C GLU A 104 -3.89 11.91 9.13
N LEU A 105 -4.57 12.91 8.55
CA LEU A 105 -3.97 13.77 7.54
C LEU A 105 -3.22 14.95 8.19
N PRO A 106 -1.91 15.09 7.95
CA PRO A 106 -1.16 16.23 8.43
C PRO A 106 -1.65 17.56 7.82
N ASN A 107 -1.36 18.66 8.54
CA ASN A 107 -1.46 20.00 7.97
C ASN A 107 -0.28 20.28 7.03
N LYS A 108 -0.33 21.36 6.26
CA LYS A 108 0.69 21.67 5.24
C LYS A 108 2.12 21.76 5.81
N SER A 109 2.29 22.33 7.01
CA SER A 109 3.61 22.46 7.65
C SER A 109 4.16 21.11 8.07
N ASN A 110 3.34 20.30 8.74
CA ASN A 110 3.74 18.97 9.19
C ASN A 110 3.99 18.04 8.00
N SER A 111 3.23 18.15 6.92
CA SER A 111 3.49 17.41 5.67
C SER A 111 4.89 17.68 5.12
N LYS A 112 5.39 18.92 5.19
CA LYS A 112 6.74 19.25 4.72
C LYS A 112 7.80 18.57 5.58
N ILE A 113 7.65 18.61 6.91
CA ILE A 113 8.56 17.94 7.86
C ILE A 113 8.58 16.42 7.61
N LEU A 114 7.40 15.80 7.48
CA LEU A 114 7.27 14.36 7.21
C LEU A 114 7.90 13.96 5.87
N ASN A 115 7.89 14.84 4.86
CA ASN A 115 8.61 14.59 3.62
C ASN A 115 10.12 14.71 3.77
N MET A 116 10.61 15.67 4.56
CA MET A 116 12.05 15.85 4.78
C MET A 116 12.68 14.60 5.40
N ILE A 117 12.01 13.99 6.38
CA ILE A 117 12.56 12.82 7.09
C ILE A 117 12.65 11.55 6.24
N LYS A 118 12.04 11.52 5.05
CA LYS A 118 12.24 10.46 4.05
C LYS A 118 13.70 10.33 3.65
N TYR A 119 14.44 11.44 3.72
CA TYR A 119 15.84 11.50 3.35
C TYR A 119 16.73 11.47 4.60
N PRO A 120 17.59 10.46 4.78
CA PRO A 120 18.40 10.32 5.98
C PRO A 120 19.30 11.52 6.29
N ASN A 121 19.78 12.23 5.26
CA ASN A 121 20.58 13.45 5.43
C ASN A 121 19.78 14.58 6.11
N HIS A 122 18.54 14.81 5.69
CA HIS A 122 17.69 15.83 6.32
C HIS A 122 17.29 15.42 7.74
N PHE A 123 17.00 14.13 7.95
CA PHE A 123 16.73 13.64 9.30
C PHE A 123 17.93 13.81 10.24
N LYS A 124 19.15 13.57 9.74
CA LYS A 124 20.40 13.83 10.48
C LYS A 124 20.51 15.27 10.96
N THR A 125 20.23 16.23 10.07
CA THR A 125 20.25 17.66 10.43
C THR A 125 19.27 17.98 11.56
N LEU A 126 18.07 17.39 11.56
CA LEU A 126 17.09 17.57 12.64
C LEU A 126 17.60 17.01 13.98
N ILE A 127 18.25 15.85 13.96
CA ILE A 127 18.87 15.23 15.14
C ILE A 127 20.02 16.09 15.68
N GLU A 128 20.85 16.64 14.80
CA GLU A 128 21.96 17.52 15.19
C GLU A 128 21.46 18.81 15.85
N GLN A 129 20.39 19.40 15.33
CA GLN A 129 19.75 20.59 15.92
C GLN A 129 19.13 20.31 17.30
N SER A 130 18.66 19.09 17.53
CA SER A 130 18.06 18.66 18.81
C SER A 130 19.04 17.92 19.72
N LYS A 131 20.35 17.90 19.41
CA LYS A 131 21.38 17.14 20.14
C LYS A 131 21.37 17.37 21.66
N LYS A 132 21.14 18.61 22.10
CA LYS A 132 21.12 18.98 23.53
C LYS A 132 19.96 18.35 24.32
N GLN A 133 18.91 17.89 23.64
CA GLN A 133 17.73 17.28 24.25
C GLN A 133 17.90 15.78 24.49
N PHE A 134 18.95 15.15 23.94
CA PHE A 134 19.15 13.72 24.01
C PHE A 134 20.38 13.34 24.84
N SER A 135 20.31 12.16 25.47
CA SER A 135 21.50 11.52 26.03
C SER A 135 22.52 11.23 24.92
N THR A 136 23.81 11.32 25.24
CA THR A 136 24.92 10.97 24.33
C THR A 136 24.75 9.57 23.74
N LYS A 137 24.43 8.58 24.57
CA LYS A 137 24.19 7.20 24.16
C LYS A 137 23.09 7.07 23.10
N PHE A 138 21.98 7.80 23.26
CA PHE A 138 20.90 7.79 22.27
C PHE A 138 21.33 8.47 20.97
N TYR A 139 21.99 9.63 21.07
CA TYR A 139 22.47 10.38 19.92
C TYR A 139 23.44 9.56 19.07
N ASP A 140 24.41 8.89 19.68
CA ASP A 140 25.38 8.07 18.95
C ASP A 140 24.68 6.89 18.26
N LYS A 141 23.72 6.25 18.94
CA LYS A 141 22.94 5.14 18.39
C LYS A 141 22.15 5.57 17.15
N ILE A 142 21.43 6.68 17.20
CA ILE A 142 20.60 7.13 16.08
C ILE A 142 21.45 7.61 14.90
N VAL A 143 22.56 8.33 15.16
CA VAL A 143 23.46 8.79 14.09
C VAL A 143 24.12 7.60 13.39
N ASN A 144 24.55 6.58 14.13
CA ASN A 144 25.05 5.34 13.54
C ASN A 144 23.99 4.69 12.66
N LYS A 145 22.74 4.60 13.13
CA LYS A 145 21.64 4.02 12.33
C LYS A 145 21.37 4.82 11.05
N ILE A 146 21.38 6.15 11.11
CA ILE A 146 21.23 7.02 9.94
C ILE A 146 22.37 6.77 8.93
N ASN A 147 23.61 6.65 9.41
CA ASN A 147 24.76 6.39 8.55
C ASN A 147 24.72 4.98 7.91
N GLU A 148 24.18 3.97 8.60
CA GLU A 148 23.90 2.65 8.02
C GLU A 148 22.90 2.76 6.87
N ASN A 149 21.77 3.44 7.09
CA ASN A 149 20.74 3.62 6.06
C ASN A 149 21.29 4.34 4.81
N LEU A 150 22.22 5.29 4.98
CA LEU A 150 22.91 5.96 3.88
C LEU A 150 23.83 5.03 3.06
N LYS A 151 24.35 3.95 3.68
CA LYS A 151 25.14 2.92 2.99
C LYS A 151 24.24 1.92 2.28
N GLU A 152 23.18 1.44 2.94
CA GLU A 152 22.22 0.47 2.39
C GLU A 152 21.45 1.01 1.18
N ALA A 153 21.17 2.31 1.12
CA ALA A 153 20.55 2.94 -0.05
C ALA A 153 21.35 2.73 -1.36
N LYS A 154 22.63 2.37 -1.28
CA LYS A 154 23.47 2.07 -2.44
C LYS A 154 23.39 0.60 -2.89
N SER A 155 22.89 -0.31 -2.05
CA SER A 155 22.83 -1.76 -2.31
C SER A 155 21.40 -2.25 -2.59
N ASP A 156 20.56 -1.40 -3.19
CA ASP A 156 19.14 -1.67 -3.32
C ASP A 156 18.86 -2.88 -4.23
N SER A 157 17.95 -3.78 -3.82
CA SER A 157 17.65 -5.01 -4.56
C SER A 157 17.21 -4.72 -6.01
N ILE A 158 17.53 -5.60 -6.95
CA ILE A 158 17.19 -5.42 -8.38
C ILE A 158 15.70 -5.14 -8.60
N LEU A 159 14.81 -5.80 -7.85
CA LEU A 159 13.37 -5.55 -7.93
C LEU A 159 13.00 -4.14 -7.45
N ARG A 160 13.61 -3.62 -6.39
CA ARG A 160 13.37 -2.23 -5.96
C ARG A 160 13.80 -1.23 -7.01
N GLN A 161 14.91 -1.48 -7.71
CA GLN A 161 15.35 -0.64 -8.82
C GLN A 161 14.36 -0.70 -9.99
N LEU A 162 13.92 -1.90 -10.36
CA LEU A 162 12.93 -2.11 -11.42
C LEU A 162 11.59 -1.40 -11.10
N PHE A 163 11.14 -1.45 -9.86
CA PHE A 163 9.87 -0.87 -9.42
C PHE A 163 10.03 0.49 -8.72
N SER A 164 11.14 1.20 -8.94
CA SER A 164 11.47 2.46 -8.25
C SER A 164 10.36 3.51 -8.34
N ASN A 165 9.69 3.61 -9.50
CA ASN A 165 8.54 4.50 -9.73
C ASN A 165 7.27 4.13 -8.94
N TYR A 166 7.23 2.93 -8.36
CA TYR A 166 6.08 2.39 -7.64
C TYR A 166 6.36 2.12 -6.17
N LEU A 167 7.54 2.50 -5.65
CA LEU A 167 7.89 2.33 -4.23
C LEU A 167 7.13 3.28 -3.28
N THR A 168 6.29 4.16 -3.83
CA THR A 168 5.37 5.03 -3.08
C THR A 168 3.93 4.66 -3.41
N PRO A 169 3.00 4.62 -2.42
CA PRO A 169 1.59 4.38 -2.69
C PRO A 169 1.01 5.41 -3.66
N ASN A 170 0.28 4.95 -4.67
CA ASN A 170 -0.32 5.78 -5.72
C ASN A 170 -1.50 5.05 -6.39
N GLN A 171 -2.18 5.70 -7.32
CA GLN A 171 -3.32 5.11 -8.02
C GLN A 171 -2.97 3.86 -8.86
N PHE A 172 -1.72 3.69 -9.28
CA PHE A 172 -1.29 2.57 -10.13
C PHE A 172 -0.93 1.30 -9.36
N ASN A 173 -0.50 1.42 -8.10
CA ASN A 173 -0.27 0.26 -7.21
C ASN A 173 -1.42 0.02 -6.22
N GLY A 174 -2.54 0.72 -6.38
CA GLY A 174 -3.69 0.64 -5.49
C GLY A 174 -3.34 1.10 -4.07
N TYR A 175 -2.62 2.22 -3.95
CA TYR A 175 -2.21 2.84 -2.68
C TYR A 175 -1.52 1.88 -1.70
N LYS A 176 -0.62 1.05 -2.23
CA LYS A 176 0.14 0.07 -1.46
C LYS A 176 1.57 -0.01 -1.95
N ILE A 177 2.54 -0.03 -1.04
CA ILE A 177 3.94 -0.28 -1.42
C ILE A 177 4.06 -1.73 -1.92
N PRO A 178 4.70 -1.97 -3.08
CA PRO A 178 4.88 -3.31 -3.62
C PRO A 178 5.49 -4.27 -2.59
N SER A 179 4.85 -5.42 -2.40
CA SER A 179 5.34 -6.52 -1.57
C SER A 179 5.53 -7.75 -2.44
N PHE A 180 6.76 -7.94 -2.94
CA PHE A 180 7.12 -9.08 -3.79
C PHE A 180 6.86 -10.42 -3.10
N LYS A 181 7.12 -10.51 -1.79
CA LYS A 181 6.75 -11.69 -0.99
C LYS A 181 5.25 -12.00 -1.04
N LYS A 182 4.37 -11.00 -0.90
CA LYS A 182 2.93 -11.22 -1.03
C LYS A 182 2.56 -11.64 -2.45
N PHE A 183 3.15 -11.00 -3.46
CA PHE A 183 2.91 -11.34 -4.84
C PHE A 183 3.29 -12.79 -5.17
N PHE A 184 4.48 -13.25 -4.79
CA PHE A 184 4.89 -14.63 -5.03
C PHE A 184 4.02 -15.63 -4.27
N ASN A 185 3.59 -15.31 -3.05
CA ASN A 185 2.61 -16.13 -2.34
C ASN A 185 1.25 -16.17 -3.04
N MET A 186 0.80 -15.07 -3.67
CA MET A 186 -0.41 -15.09 -4.50
C MET A 186 -0.24 -15.98 -5.73
N ILE A 187 0.94 -15.97 -6.36
CA ILE A 187 1.25 -16.89 -7.47
C ILE A 187 1.12 -18.34 -7.00
N LEU A 188 1.79 -18.71 -5.91
CA LEU A 188 1.74 -20.07 -5.37
C LEU A 188 0.30 -20.49 -5.04
N PHE A 189 -0.46 -19.63 -4.38
CA PHE A 189 -1.85 -19.89 -4.01
C PHE A 189 -2.76 -20.11 -5.23
N PHE A 190 -2.63 -19.28 -6.27
CA PHE A 190 -3.50 -19.39 -7.44
C PHE A 190 -3.03 -20.45 -8.43
N ASN A 191 -1.74 -20.80 -8.45
CA ASN A 191 -1.21 -21.74 -9.42
C ASN A 191 -1.90 -23.12 -9.33
N GLU A 192 -2.29 -23.56 -8.14
CA GLU A 192 -3.08 -24.78 -7.93
C GLU A 192 -4.34 -24.85 -8.81
N ASN A 193 -4.96 -23.70 -9.11
CA ASN A 193 -6.23 -23.59 -9.82
C ASN A 193 -6.14 -22.81 -11.14
N ALA A 194 -4.96 -22.30 -11.49
CA ALA A 194 -4.74 -21.37 -12.59
C ALA A 194 -3.53 -21.77 -13.46
N PHE A 195 -3.54 -23.02 -13.89
CA PHE A 195 -2.46 -23.66 -14.64
C PHE A 195 -1.87 -22.85 -15.81
N TYR A 196 -2.73 -22.17 -16.58
CA TYR A 196 -2.27 -21.33 -17.68
C TYR A 196 -1.91 -19.93 -17.18
N GLN A 197 -0.74 -19.42 -17.59
CA GLN A 197 -0.25 -18.07 -17.25
C GLN A 197 -1.30 -16.97 -17.46
N VAL A 198 -2.07 -17.03 -18.55
CA VAL A 198 -3.14 -16.05 -18.84
C VAL A 198 -4.25 -16.09 -17.78
N ARG A 199 -4.59 -17.28 -17.28
CA ARG A 199 -5.58 -17.45 -16.21
C ARG A 199 -5.02 -16.97 -14.87
N LEU A 200 -3.77 -17.31 -14.57
CA LEU A 200 -3.07 -16.84 -13.37
C LEU A 200 -3.05 -15.30 -13.31
N ASN A 201 -2.65 -14.65 -14.39
CA ASN A 201 -2.61 -13.18 -14.48
C ASN A 201 -3.99 -12.53 -14.24
N LYS A 202 -5.06 -13.15 -14.74
CA LYS A 202 -6.44 -12.69 -14.47
C LYS A 202 -6.80 -12.83 -12.99
N PHE A 203 -6.38 -13.91 -12.32
CA PHE A 203 -6.64 -14.10 -10.89
C PHE A 203 -5.86 -13.10 -10.03
N LEU A 204 -4.59 -12.86 -10.36
CA LEU A 204 -3.75 -11.84 -9.71
C LEU A 204 -4.40 -10.46 -9.83
N PHE A 205 -4.72 -10.04 -11.05
CA PHE A 205 -5.39 -8.77 -11.33
C PHE A 205 -6.72 -8.66 -10.60
N TYR A 206 -7.59 -9.66 -10.72
CA TYR A 206 -8.91 -9.64 -10.10
C TYR A 206 -8.81 -9.52 -8.57
N SER A 207 -7.86 -10.21 -7.96
CA SER A 207 -7.67 -10.18 -6.51
C SER A 207 -7.22 -8.81 -6.00
N ASP A 208 -6.23 -8.20 -6.66
CA ASP A 208 -5.76 -6.85 -6.32
C ASP A 208 -6.88 -5.82 -6.49
N PHE A 209 -7.59 -5.85 -7.62
CA PHE A 209 -8.64 -4.88 -7.93
C PHE A 209 -9.91 -5.10 -7.09
N LEU A 210 -10.25 -6.34 -6.75
CA LEU A 210 -11.36 -6.63 -5.86
C LEU A 210 -11.06 -6.14 -4.44
N ASN A 211 -9.84 -6.35 -3.94
CA ASN A 211 -9.44 -5.84 -2.63
C ASN A 211 -9.42 -4.30 -2.63
N PHE A 212 -8.94 -3.69 -3.71
CA PHE A 212 -8.99 -2.23 -3.88
C PHE A 212 -10.43 -1.72 -3.87
N LYS A 213 -11.34 -2.36 -4.61
CA LYS A 213 -12.77 -2.01 -4.62
C LYS A 213 -13.40 -2.11 -3.22
N LYS A 214 -12.95 -3.04 -2.38
CA LYS A 214 -13.49 -3.27 -1.03
C LYS A 214 -12.85 -2.39 0.05
N THR A 215 -11.58 -2.01 -0.09
CA THR A 215 -10.77 -1.44 1.01
C THR A 215 -10.01 -0.16 0.63
N GLY A 216 -10.02 0.23 -0.65
CA GLY A 216 -9.21 1.33 -1.17
C GLY A 216 -7.73 0.99 -1.30
N LYS A 217 -7.34 -0.28 -1.11
CA LYS A 217 -5.95 -0.76 -1.19
C LYS A 217 -5.84 -2.07 -1.98
N SER A 218 -4.80 -2.23 -2.78
CA SER A 218 -4.46 -3.52 -3.41
C SER A 218 -3.89 -4.51 -2.37
N ILE A 219 -3.72 -5.78 -2.77
CA ILE A 219 -3.11 -6.83 -1.95
C ILE A 219 -1.59 -6.77 -2.08
N SER A 220 -1.10 -6.84 -3.31
CA SER A 220 0.31 -6.99 -3.66
C SER A 220 1.06 -5.67 -3.77
N GLY A 221 0.37 -4.58 -4.13
CA GLY A 221 1.01 -3.31 -4.50
C GLY A 221 1.70 -3.33 -5.86
N LEU A 222 1.46 -4.33 -6.71
CA LEU A 222 2.00 -4.31 -8.07
C LEU A 222 1.10 -3.55 -9.05
N PRO A 223 1.70 -2.76 -9.96
CA PRO A 223 0.98 -2.20 -11.09
C PRO A 223 0.74 -3.25 -12.17
N TYR A 224 -0.25 -2.98 -13.03
CA TYR A 224 -0.63 -3.86 -14.14
C TYR A 224 -0.63 -3.11 -15.46
N VAL A 225 -0.26 -3.81 -16.53
CA VAL A 225 -0.31 -3.32 -17.91
C VAL A 225 -1.35 -4.11 -18.72
N ALA A 226 -1.99 -3.44 -19.67
CA ALA A 226 -2.94 -4.08 -20.58
C ALA A 226 -2.19 -4.65 -21.79
N LEU A 227 -2.26 -5.96 -21.98
CA LEU A 227 -1.74 -6.66 -23.15
C LEU A 227 -2.88 -7.32 -23.95
N LYS A 228 -2.56 -7.87 -25.12
CA LYS A 228 -3.54 -8.49 -26.05
C LYS A 228 -4.47 -9.51 -25.39
N MET A 229 -3.97 -10.30 -24.44
CA MET A 229 -4.72 -11.38 -23.78
C MET A 229 -5.28 -11.01 -22.39
N GLY A 230 -5.19 -9.72 -22.02
CA GLY A 230 -5.70 -9.21 -20.75
C GLY A 230 -4.62 -8.51 -19.92
N PRO A 231 -4.96 -8.16 -18.66
CA PRO A 231 -4.05 -7.49 -17.75
C PRO A 231 -2.96 -8.43 -17.26
N VAL A 232 -1.75 -7.90 -17.12
CA VAL A 232 -0.56 -8.62 -16.64
C VAL A 232 0.19 -7.72 -15.66
N PRO A 233 0.74 -8.24 -14.55
CA PRO A 233 1.61 -7.45 -13.69
C PRO A 233 2.72 -6.79 -14.51
N ASP A 234 3.02 -5.52 -14.24
CA ASP A 234 4.10 -4.83 -14.95
C ASP A 234 5.42 -5.58 -14.72
N ARG A 235 6.27 -5.64 -15.75
CA ARG A 235 7.55 -6.38 -15.74
C ARG A 235 7.44 -7.85 -15.30
N TYR A 236 6.31 -8.51 -15.60
CA TYR A 236 6.04 -9.90 -15.20
C TYR A 236 7.20 -10.88 -15.41
N LYS A 237 7.84 -10.89 -16.57
CA LYS A 237 8.96 -11.80 -16.85
C LYS A 237 10.10 -11.64 -15.83
N ALA A 238 10.52 -10.39 -15.57
CA ALA A 238 11.56 -10.11 -14.59
C ALA A 238 11.17 -10.51 -13.16
N LEU A 239 9.88 -10.39 -12.81
CA LEU A 239 9.36 -10.86 -11.52
C LEU A 239 9.46 -12.38 -11.41
N MET A 240 9.09 -13.11 -12.46
CA MET A 240 9.15 -14.57 -12.48
C MET A 240 10.59 -15.09 -12.48
N ASP A 241 11.48 -14.51 -13.30
CA ASP A 241 12.90 -14.87 -13.34
C ASP A 241 13.56 -14.65 -11.98
N PHE A 242 13.21 -13.56 -11.29
CA PHE A 242 13.68 -13.30 -9.93
C PHE A 242 13.12 -14.33 -8.93
N ALA A 243 11.83 -14.64 -9.02
CA ALA A 243 11.18 -15.59 -8.13
C ALA A 243 11.83 -16.98 -8.22
N GLU A 244 12.14 -17.43 -9.43
CA GLU A 244 12.83 -18.71 -9.66
C GLU A 244 14.25 -18.68 -9.10
N LYS A 245 15.05 -17.66 -9.44
CA LYS A 245 16.45 -17.55 -8.97
C LYS A 245 16.59 -17.49 -7.46
N GLU A 246 15.63 -16.86 -6.79
CA GLU A 246 15.61 -16.73 -5.33
C GLU A 246 14.88 -17.87 -4.63
N GLY A 247 14.43 -18.89 -5.37
CA GLY A 247 13.77 -20.07 -4.81
C GLY A 247 12.38 -19.81 -4.22
N TYR A 248 11.67 -18.77 -4.66
CA TYR A 248 10.26 -18.57 -4.33
C TYR A 248 9.34 -19.50 -5.10
N ILE A 249 9.76 -19.88 -6.31
CA ILE A 249 9.04 -20.77 -7.21
C ILE A 249 10.01 -21.70 -7.92
N GLU A 250 9.51 -22.86 -8.36
CA GLU A 250 10.23 -23.79 -9.23
C GLU A 250 9.34 -24.20 -10.41
N TYR A 251 9.91 -24.22 -11.61
CA TYR A 251 9.22 -24.71 -12.80
C TYR A 251 9.41 -26.21 -12.98
N TYR A 252 8.31 -26.91 -13.21
CA TYR A 252 8.29 -28.33 -13.57
C TYR A 252 7.72 -28.50 -14.98
N TYR A 253 8.43 -29.26 -15.80
CA TYR A 253 7.99 -29.62 -17.15
C TYR A 253 7.34 -31.00 -17.12
N ASP A 254 6.03 -31.03 -17.34
CA ASP A 254 5.28 -32.28 -17.43
C ASP A 254 5.37 -32.84 -18.85
N ASN A 255 6.28 -33.78 -19.08
CA ASN A 255 6.47 -34.42 -20.38
C ASN A 255 5.31 -35.34 -20.80
N SER A 256 4.27 -35.52 -19.96
CA SER A 256 3.14 -36.42 -20.23
C SER A 256 1.97 -35.80 -21.00
N ILE A 257 1.95 -34.47 -21.15
CA ILE A 257 0.91 -33.75 -21.88
C ILE A 257 1.58 -33.09 -23.08
N ASN A 258 1.09 -33.35 -24.30
CA ASN A 258 1.55 -32.73 -25.57
C ASN A 258 1.35 -31.20 -25.65
N SER A 259 1.15 -30.53 -24.52
CA SER A 259 1.27 -29.09 -24.36
C SER A 259 2.46 -28.80 -23.46
N ASN A 260 3.50 -28.16 -23.99
CA ASN A 260 4.58 -27.52 -23.23
C ASN A 260 3.97 -26.58 -22.18
N SER A 261 3.65 -27.12 -21.01
CA SER A 261 2.92 -26.40 -19.99
C SER A 261 3.71 -26.45 -18.71
N GLU A 262 4.32 -25.31 -18.41
CA GLU A 262 5.14 -25.06 -17.23
C GLU A 262 4.24 -25.07 -15.99
N LYS A 263 4.48 -25.99 -15.05
CA LYS A 263 3.84 -25.99 -13.73
C LYS A 263 4.72 -25.23 -12.74
N ILE A 264 4.13 -24.38 -11.91
CA ILE A 264 4.84 -23.66 -10.83
C ILE A 264 4.61 -24.37 -9.48
N ASN A 265 5.66 -24.81 -8.81
CA ASN A 265 5.59 -25.33 -7.44
C ASN A 265 6.53 -24.57 -6.51
N LYS A 266 6.53 -24.96 -5.23
CA LYS A 266 7.46 -24.49 -4.21
C LYS A 266 8.58 -25.49 -4.01
#